data_AF-A0A0D9XAW5-F1
#
_entry.id   AF-A0A0D9XAW5-F1
#
_cell.length_a   1.000
_cell.length_b   1.000
_cell.length_c   1.000
_cell.angle_alpha   90.00
_cell.angle_beta   90.00
_cell.angle_gamma   90.00
#
_symmetry.space_group_name_H-M   'P 1'
#
loop_
_entity.id
_entity.type
_entity.pdbx_description
1 polymer ?
#
loop_
_entity_poly.entity_id
_entity_poly.type
_entity_poly.pdbx_seq_one_letter_code
_entity_poly.pdbx_strand_id
1 'polypeptide(L)'
;MGPDELVLLLLDVPQRTLLGVDTQVFSVGPKFMGIKMLPPGPHFLYYCSPNRHANENYWILSYYSVIVRKWHAQAERLIKLSEEEEIRYTEAVRRFEFDSQLGPYNLDSFGDWKQLSSYLSQSVIEHLEPIGGEITIAWESS
;
A
#
# COMPACT_ATOMS: atom_id res chain seq x y z
N MET A 1 3.78 18.87 1.89
CA MET A 1 3.43 17.77 2.79
C MET A 1 3.14 18.34 4.15
N GLY A 2 1.86 18.34 4.53
CA GLY A 2 1.47 18.56 5.92
C GLY A 2 1.89 17.37 6.80
N PRO A 3 1.93 17.54 8.13
CA PRO A 3 2.29 16.47 9.06
C PRO A 3 1.34 15.26 9.03
N ASP A 4 0.14 15.43 8.48
CA ASP A 4 -0.94 14.42 8.48
C ASP A 4 -1.17 13.76 7.11
N GLU A 5 -0.38 14.09 6.09
CA GLU A 5 -0.55 13.52 4.74
C GLU A 5 0.11 12.15 4.65
N LEU A 6 -0.69 11.13 4.31
CA LEU A 6 -0.22 9.77 4.16
C LEU A 6 0.34 9.53 2.75
N VAL A 7 1.52 8.91 2.68
CA VAL A 7 2.16 8.48 1.42
C VAL A 7 2.42 6.98 1.46
N LEU A 8 2.04 6.30 0.39
CA LEU A 8 2.39 4.91 0.13
C LEU A 8 3.46 4.87 -0.96
N LEU A 9 4.69 4.52 -0.61
CA LEU A 9 5.81 4.32 -1.53
C LEU A 9 6.05 2.82 -1.74
N LEU A 10 6.02 2.39 -2.99
CA LEU A 10 6.15 1.01 -3.43
C LEU A 10 7.31 0.89 -4.41
N LEU A 11 8.38 0.25 -3.96
CA LEU A 11 9.62 0.09 -4.70
C LEU A 11 9.58 -1.17 -5.57
N ASP A 12 10.11 -1.05 -6.79
CA ASP A 12 10.39 -2.17 -7.71
C ASP A 12 9.16 -3.01 -8.11
N VAL A 13 7.95 -2.47 -8.00
CA VAL A 13 6.72 -3.17 -8.42
C VAL A 13 6.75 -3.36 -9.94
N PRO A 14 6.53 -4.59 -10.45
CA PRO A 14 6.55 -4.85 -11.88
C PRO A 14 5.49 -4.03 -12.64
N GLN A 15 5.83 -3.58 -13.84
CA GLN A 15 4.87 -2.93 -14.73
C GLN A 15 3.69 -3.85 -15.04
N ARG A 16 2.52 -3.25 -15.23
CA ARG A 16 1.23 -3.92 -15.46
C ARG A 16 0.68 -4.70 -14.27
N THR A 17 1.36 -4.71 -13.12
CA THR A 17 0.75 -5.21 -11.87
C THR A 17 -0.53 -4.44 -11.60
N LEU A 18 -1.62 -5.15 -11.33
CA LEU A 18 -2.86 -4.52 -10.88
C LEU A 18 -2.72 -4.23 -9.39
N LEU A 19 -2.76 -2.95 -9.05
CA LEU A 19 -2.65 -2.45 -7.70
C LEU A 19 -3.96 -1.74 -7.37
N GLY A 20 -4.53 -2.08 -6.22
CA GLY A 20 -5.72 -1.46 -5.69
C GLY A 20 -5.43 -0.74 -4.38
N VAL A 21 -6.05 0.43 -4.21
CA VAL A 21 -6.07 1.17 -2.95
C VAL A 21 -7.52 1.50 -2.67
N ASP A 22 -8.02 1.00 -1.54
CA ASP A 22 -9.42 1.11 -1.12
C ASP A 22 -10.38 0.57 -2.18
N THR A 23 -11.22 1.42 -2.76
CA THR A 23 -12.16 1.07 -3.83
C THR A 23 -11.59 1.29 -5.23
N GLN A 24 -10.33 1.72 -5.34
CA GLN A 24 -9.71 2.12 -6.60
C GLN A 24 -8.73 1.04 -7.07
N VAL A 25 -8.71 0.77 -8.39
CA VAL A 25 -7.75 -0.15 -9.01
C VAL A 25 -7.07 0.54 -10.18
N PHE A 26 -5.77 0.34 -10.30
CA PHE A 26 -4.94 0.91 -11.36
C PHE A 26 -3.83 -0.06 -11.77
N SER A 27 -3.28 0.16 -12.96
CA SER A 27 -2.17 -0.64 -13.50
C SER A 27 -0.85 0.10 -13.31
N VAL A 28 0.15 -0.58 -12.76
CA VAL A 28 1.46 0.02 -12.49
C VAL A 28 2.16 0.40 -13.80
N GLY A 29 2.41 1.70 -13.96
CA GLY A 29 3.15 2.27 -15.08
C GLY A 29 4.67 2.27 -14.87
N PRO A 30 5.46 2.65 -15.89
CA PRO A 30 6.93 2.53 -15.88
C PRO A 30 7.65 3.41 -14.85
N LYS A 31 7.01 4.49 -14.40
CA LYS A 31 7.56 5.41 -13.39
C LYS A 31 6.75 5.42 -12.08
N PHE A 32 5.67 4.65 -12.03
CA PHE A 32 4.76 4.68 -10.89
C PHE A 32 5.43 4.02 -9.69
N MET A 33 5.47 4.72 -8.57
CA MET A 33 6.05 4.22 -7.32
C MET A 33 5.10 4.36 -6.13
N GLY A 34 3.81 4.62 -6.36
CA GLY A 34 2.80 4.64 -5.29
C GLY A 34 1.92 5.88 -5.30
N ILE A 35 1.32 6.18 -4.14
CA ILE A 35 0.27 7.18 -3.99
C ILE A 35 0.63 8.19 -2.90
N LYS A 36 0.31 9.46 -3.13
CA LYS A 36 0.42 10.56 -2.16
C LYS A 36 -0.93 11.19 -1.88
N MET A 37 -1.00 11.96 -0.79
CA MET A 37 -2.20 12.66 -0.35
C MET A 37 -3.35 11.71 -0.01
N LEU A 38 -3.02 10.54 0.56
CA LEU A 38 -4.03 9.67 1.14
C LEU A 38 -4.68 10.41 2.34
N PRO A 39 -6.01 10.52 2.39
CA PRO A 39 -6.69 11.16 3.50
C PRO A 39 -6.38 10.51 4.86
N PRO A 40 -6.54 11.21 5.97
CA PRO A 40 -6.40 10.58 7.29
C PRO A 40 -7.44 9.48 7.49
N GLY A 41 -6.98 8.33 7.97
CA GLY A 41 -7.81 7.17 8.25
C GLY A 41 -7.17 5.86 7.81
N PRO A 42 -7.91 4.76 7.97
CA PRO A 42 -7.45 3.46 7.48
C PRO A 42 -7.43 3.45 5.95
N HIS A 43 -6.37 2.91 5.37
CA HIS A 43 -6.28 2.62 3.95
C HIS A 43 -5.96 1.16 3.71
N PHE A 44 -6.44 0.65 2.58
CA PHE A 44 -6.34 -0.76 2.23
C PHE A 44 -5.66 -0.94 0.87
N LEU A 45 -4.42 -1.43 0.89
CA LEU A 45 -3.67 -1.76 -0.32
C LEU A 45 -3.85 -3.22 -0.70
N TYR A 46 -4.03 -3.51 -1.99
CA TYR A 46 -4.04 -4.86 -2.53
C TYR A 46 -3.45 -4.97 -3.92
N TYR A 47 -2.96 -6.15 -4.27
CA TYR A 47 -2.48 -6.42 -5.62
C TYR A 47 -2.60 -7.89 -5.98
N CYS A 48 -2.58 -8.15 -7.28
CA CYS A 48 -2.46 -9.49 -7.83
C CYS A 48 -1.04 -9.69 -8.36
N SER A 49 -0.40 -10.81 -8.01
CA SER A 49 0.89 -11.15 -8.63
C SER A 49 0.73 -11.27 -10.16
N PRO A 50 1.69 -10.76 -10.95
CA PRO A 50 1.65 -10.88 -12.41
C PRO A 50 1.67 -12.33 -12.92
N ASN A 51 2.27 -13.26 -12.17
CA ASN A 51 2.53 -14.63 -12.64
C ASN A 51 1.86 -15.73 -11.80
N ARG A 52 1.38 -15.43 -10.59
CA ARG A 52 0.56 -16.40 -9.83
C ARG A 52 -0.89 -16.27 -10.27
N HIS A 53 -1.60 -17.40 -10.29
CA HIS A 53 -3.04 -17.43 -10.53
C HIS A 53 -3.72 -16.36 -9.67
N ALA A 54 -4.76 -15.71 -10.20
CA ALA A 54 -5.46 -14.52 -9.68
C ALA A 54 -6.05 -14.61 -8.25
N ASN A 55 -5.67 -15.63 -7.48
CA ASN A 55 -6.22 -16.01 -6.19
C ASN A 55 -5.31 -15.65 -5.01
N GLU A 56 -4.08 -15.18 -5.25
CA GLU A 56 -3.19 -14.67 -4.20
C GLU A 56 -3.29 -13.14 -4.14
N ASN A 57 -4.11 -12.64 -3.21
CA ASN A 57 -4.21 -11.23 -2.89
C ASN A 57 -3.49 -10.97 -1.57
N TYR A 58 -2.61 -9.98 -1.59
CA TYR A 58 -1.89 -9.50 -0.41
C TYR A 58 -2.48 -8.18 0.02
N TRP A 59 -2.60 -7.99 1.33
CA TRP A 59 -3.27 -6.82 1.88
C TRP A 59 -2.37 -6.08 2.88
N ILE A 60 -2.37 -4.75 2.83
CA ILE A 60 -1.73 -3.89 3.84
C ILE A 60 -2.76 -2.89 4.36
N LEU A 61 -2.96 -2.89 5.68
CA LEU A 61 -3.73 -1.87 6.40
C LEU A 61 -2.76 -0.86 7.01
N SER A 62 -3.10 0.43 6.97
CA SER A 62 -2.24 1.44 7.59
C SER A 62 -3.00 2.64 8.13
N TYR A 63 -2.40 3.25 9.15
CA TYR A 63 -2.78 4.50 9.79
C TYR A 63 -1.59 5.49 9.90
N TYR A 64 -0.43 5.17 9.31
CA TYR A 64 0.84 5.90 9.48
C TYR A 64 1.14 6.86 8.32
N SER A 65 1.77 8.01 8.62
CA SER A 65 2.09 9.06 7.63
C SER A 65 2.92 8.64 6.39
N VAL A 66 3.84 7.68 6.49
CA VAL A 66 4.58 7.17 5.32
C VAL A 66 4.74 5.67 5.46
N ILE A 67 4.38 4.93 4.41
CA ILE A 67 4.55 3.49 4.32
C ILE A 67 5.49 3.22 3.16
N VAL A 68 6.58 2.50 3.42
CA VAL A 68 7.50 2.06 2.38
C VAL A 68 7.51 0.55 2.29
N ARG A 69 7.29 0.01 1.09
CA ARG A 69 7.38 -1.43 0.80
C ARG A 69 8.17 -1.66 -0.47
N LYS A 70 8.82 -2.82 -0.56
CA LYS A 70 9.60 -3.22 -1.74
C LYS A 70 9.13 -4.54 -2.29
N TRP A 71 9.05 -4.64 -3.61
CA TRP A 71 8.73 -5.88 -4.28
C TRP A 71 9.87 -6.90 -4.17
N HIS A 72 9.56 -8.07 -3.64
CA HIS A 72 10.47 -9.20 -3.60
C HIS A 72 10.16 -10.14 -4.78
N ALA A 73 10.95 -10.03 -5.86
CA ALA A 73 10.67 -10.71 -7.13
C ALA A 73 10.46 -12.23 -7.01
N GLN A 74 11.26 -12.92 -6.20
CA GLN A 74 11.14 -14.38 -6.05
C GLN A 74 9.88 -14.81 -5.28
N ALA A 75 9.44 -13.98 -4.33
CA ALA A 75 8.25 -14.26 -3.53
C ALA A 75 6.98 -13.63 -4.13
N GLU A 76 7.15 -12.80 -5.16
CA GLU A 76 6.10 -12.02 -5.82
C GLU A 76 5.19 -11.26 -4.85
N ARG A 77 5.81 -10.60 -3.88
CA ARG A 77 5.11 -9.84 -2.86
C ARG A 77 5.84 -8.59 -2.42
N LEU A 78 5.08 -7.62 -1.90
CA LEU A 78 5.60 -6.45 -1.20
C LEU A 78 6.01 -6.85 0.22
N ILE A 79 7.27 -6.59 0.57
CA ILE A 79 7.82 -6.88 1.90
C ILE A 79 8.18 -5.59 2.65
N LYS A 80 8.22 -5.68 3.98
CA LYS A 80 8.83 -4.65 4.84
C LYS A 80 10.33 -4.54 4.55
N LEU A 81 10.84 -3.32 4.61
CA LEU A 81 12.26 -3.02 4.48
C LEU A 81 12.97 -3.21 5.83
N SER A 82 14.30 -3.16 5.82
CA SER A 82 15.05 -2.95 7.07
C SER A 82 14.72 -1.57 7.65
N GLU A 83 14.88 -1.40 8.96
CA GLU A 83 14.63 -0.13 9.65
C GLU A 83 15.46 1.01 9.03
N GLU A 84 16.74 0.76 8.72
CA GLU A 84 17.62 1.72 8.08
C GLU A 84 17.11 2.17 6.70
N GLU A 85 16.64 1.23 5.87
CA GLU A 85 16.08 1.55 4.58
C GLU A 85 14.75 2.30 4.70
N GLU A 86 13.88 1.89 5.63
CA GLU A 86 12.58 2.55 5.88
C GLU A 86 12.77 4.01 6.31
N ILE A 87 13.72 4.29 7.21
CA ILE A 87 14.10 5.66 7.61
C ILE A 87 14.56 6.45 6.38
N ARG A 88 15.52 5.92 5.63
CA ARG A 88 16.11 6.60 4.47
C ARG A 88 15.06 6.96 3.41
N TYR A 89 14.18 6.02 3.05
CA TYR A 89 13.13 6.29 2.07
C TYR A 89 12.04 7.22 2.59
N THR A 90 11.70 7.12 3.88
CA THR A 90 10.76 8.04 4.52
C THR A 90 11.26 9.48 4.45
N GLU A 91 12.55 9.70 4.71
CA GLU A 91 13.17 11.02 4.57
C GLU A 91 13.17 11.52 3.12
N ALA A 92 13.49 10.66 2.16
CA ALA A 92 13.45 11.00 0.73
C ALA A 92 12.03 11.38 0.25
N VAL A 93 10.99 10.69 0.74
CA VAL A 93 9.58 11.07 0.50
C VAL A 93 9.30 12.46 1.07
N ARG A 94 9.71 12.73 2.32
CA ARG A 94 9.54 14.04 2.96
C ARG A 94 10.31 15.17 2.26
N ARG A 95 11.40 14.85 1.57
CA ARG A 95 12.17 15.75 0.70
C ARG A 95 11.61 15.87 -0.71
N PHE A 96 10.46 15.25 -0.99
CA PHE A 96 9.77 15.28 -2.28
C PHE A 96 10.56 14.64 -3.43
N GLU A 97 11.55 13.78 -3.13
CA GLU A 97 12.40 13.16 -4.16
C GLU A 97 11.62 12.25 -5.12
N PHE A 98 10.48 11.71 -4.67
CA PHE A 98 9.59 10.84 -5.44
C PHE A 98 8.34 11.56 -5.99
N ASP A 99 8.20 12.88 -5.85
CA ASP A 99 6.92 13.56 -6.07
C ASP A 99 6.33 13.35 -7.48
N SER A 100 7.19 13.26 -8.49
CA SER A 100 6.83 12.99 -9.89
C SER A 100 6.44 11.54 -10.19
N GLN A 101 6.73 10.62 -9.29
CA GLN A 101 6.50 9.17 -9.40
C GLN A 101 5.30 8.70 -8.55
N LEU A 102 4.79 9.58 -7.69
CA LEU A 102 3.65 9.34 -6.82
C LEU A 102 2.38 9.94 -7.43
N GLY A 103 1.40 9.08 -7.69
CA GLY A 103 0.07 9.50 -8.12
C GLY A 103 -0.72 10.16 -6.99
N PRO A 104 -1.53 11.20 -7.25
CA PRO A 104 -2.46 11.72 -6.26
C PRO A 104 -3.56 10.69 -5.97
N TYR A 105 -3.96 10.53 -4.71
CA TYR A 105 -5.15 9.75 -4.36
C TYR A 105 -6.41 10.40 -4.97
N ASN A 106 -7.27 9.62 -5.63
CA ASN A 106 -8.52 10.16 -6.17
C ASN A 106 -9.56 10.36 -5.05
N LEU A 107 -9.83 11.61 -4.69
CA LEU A 107 -10.76 11.96 -3.62
C LEU A 107 -12.23 11.68 -3.98
N ASP A 108 -12.58 11.56 -5.27
CA ASP A 108 -13.95 11.29 -5.70
C ASP A 108 -14.46 9.94 -5.14
N SER A 109 -13.56 8.96 -4.99
CA SER A 109 -13.87 7.63 -4.45
C SER A 109 -13.70 7.52 -2.92
N PHE A 110 -13.19 8.58 -2.25
CA PHE A 110 -12.93 8.54 -0.81
C PHE A 110 -14.22 8.45 0.02
N GLY A 111 -15.31 9.06 -0.45
CA GLY A 111 -16.59 9.03 0.26
C GLY A 111 -17.11 7.62 0.50
N ASP A 112 -17.05 6.77 -0.54
CA ASP A 112 -17.47 5.37 -0.46
C ASP A 112 -16.56 4.57 0.47
N TRP A 113 -15.24 4.75 0.35
CA TRP A 113 -14.29 4.08 1.23
C TRP A 113 -14.50 4.44 2.69
N LYS A 114 -14.68 5.74 2.99
CA LYS A 114 -14.91 6.23 4.35
C LYS A 114 -16.15 5.60 5.00
N GLN A 115 -17.20 5.32 4.24
CA GLN A 115 -18.38 4.62 4.76
C GLN A 115 -18.09 3.15 5.09
N LEU A 116 -17.28 2.48 4.27
CA LEU A 116 -16.89 1.08 4.48
C LEU A 116 -15.90 0.91 5.65
N SER A 117 -15.06 1.92 5.89
CA SER A 117 -13.95 1.83 6.83
C SER A 117 -14.15 2.58 8.15
N SER A 118 -15.31 3.23 8.36
CA SER A 118 -15.56 4.12 9.51
C SER A 118 -15.45 3.46 10.89
N TYR A 119 -15.55 2.14 10.95
CA TYR A 119 -15.43 1.36 12.20
C TYR A 119 -14.05 0.71 12.39
N LEU A 120 -13.15 0.82 11.40
CA LEU A 120 -11.79 0.29 11.47
C LEU A 120 -10.88 1.30 12.17
N SER A 121 -10.98 1.37 13.51
CA SER A 121 -10.07 2.19 14.30
C SER A 121 -8.64 1.66 14.24
N GLN A 122 -7.66 2.52 14.55
CA GLN A 122 -6.26 2.13 14.66
C GLN A 122 -6.07 0.93 15.60
N SER A 123 -6.72 0.93 16.77
CA SER A 123 -6.63 -0.17 17.73
C SER A 123 -7.20 -1.50 17.19
N VAL A 124 -8.24 -1.44 16.37
CA VAL A 124 -8.81 -2.63 15.72
C VAL A 124 -7.83 -3.17 14.69
N ILE A 125 -7.22 -2.30 13.89
CA ILE A 125 -6.21 -2.70 12.90
C ILE A 125 -5.00 -3.32 13.59
N GLU A 126 -4.43 -2.67 14.60
CA GLU A 126 -3.27 -3.19 15.34
C GLU A 126 -3.55 -4.53 16.01
N HIS A 127 -4.79 -4.77 16.44
CA HIS A 127 -5.20 -6.05 17.02
C HIS A 127 -5.36 -7.16 15.98
N LEU A 128 -5.81 -6.82 14.77
CA LEU A 128 -6.06 -7.76 13.68
C LEU A 128 -4.84 -7.96 12.77
N GLU A 129 -3.88 -7.04 12.80
CA GLU A 129 -2.68 -7.08 11.99
C GLU A 129 -1.87 -8.33 12.38
N PRO A 130 -1.66 -9.29 11.45
CA PRO A 130 -0.87 -10.46 11.75
C PRO A 130 0.60 -10.08 11.98
N ILE A 131 1.35 -10.94 12.66
CA ILE A 131 2.79 -10.75 12.85
C ILE A 131 3.45 -10.67 11.45
N GLY A 132 3.95 -9.50 11.10
CA GLY A 132 4.52 -9.19 9.77
C GLY A 132 3.69 -8.22 8.93
N GLY A 133 2.43 -7.97 9.27
CA GLY A 133 1.57 -6.97 8.62
C GLY A 133 0.97 -7.37 7.28
N GLU A 134 1.03 -8.65 6.93
CA GLU A 134 0.55 -9.18 5.67
C GLU A 134 -0.54 -10.22 5.91
N ILE A 135 -1.69 -10.04 5.28
CA ILE A 135 -2.74 -11.05 5.21
C ILE A 135 -2.63 -11.72 3.83
N THR A 136 -2.59 -13.05 3.79
CA THR A 136 -2.59 -13.86 2.56
C THR A 136 -3.75 -14.83 2.56
N ILE A 137 -4.44 -14.98 1.44
CA ILE A 137 -5.41 -16.06 1.27
C ILE A 137 -4.64 -17.35 0.94
N ALA A 138 -4.52 -18.25 1.91
CA ALA A 138 -4.08 -19.62 1.64
C ALA A 138 -5.32 -20.43 1.25
N TRP A 139 -5.33 -20.99 0.04
CA TRP A 139 -6.36 -21.95 -0.33
C TRP A 139 -6.02 -23.30 0.30
N GLU A 140 -6.88 -23.80 1.18
CA GLU A 140 -6.84 -25.20 1.60
C GLU A 140 -7.63 -26.03 0.58
N SER A 141 -6.93 -26.80 -0.25
CA SER A 141 -7.55 -27.90 -0.99
C SER A 141 -8.16 -28.88 -0.01
N SER A 142 -9.49 -29.01 -0.02
CA SER A 142 -10.19 -30.16 0.56
C SER A 142 -10.02 -31.39 -0.32
#